data_AF-A0A7W0YR37-F1
#
_entry.id   AF-A0A7W0YR37-F1
#
_cell.length_a   1.000
_cell.length_b   1.000
_cell.length_c   1.000
_cell.angle_alpha   90.00
_cell.angle_beta   90.00
_cell.angle_gamma   90.00
#
_symmetry.space_group_name_H-M   'P 1'
#
loop_
_entity.id
_entity.type
_entity.pdbx_description
1 polymer ?
#
loop_
_entity_poly.entity_id
_entity_poly.type
_entity_poly.pdbx_seq_one_letter_code
_entity_poly.pdbx_strand_id
1 'polypeptide(L)' 'MILPHSKSIVSPSRLVAATFSVQRYTIMYGIIHTELKNYVVSKLGEAGWASLVAEAGLESKAYFPSETYPDEEIRAC' A
#
# COMPACT_ATOMS: atom_id res chain seq x y z
N MET A 1 -65.07 -4.74 19.70
CA MET A 1 -64.53 -5.40 18.48
C MET A 1 -63.06 -4.97 18.37
N ILE A 2 -62.13 -5.60 19.09
CA ILE A 2 -61.22 -6.71 18.69
C ILE A 2 -60.58 -6.53 17.28
N LEU A 3 -59.32 -6.02 17.30
CA LEU A 3 -58.09 -6.09 16.44
C LEU A 3 -58.12 -6.74 15.02
N PRO A 4 -57.11 -6.55 14.11
CA PRO A 4 -55.70 -6.10 14.34
C PRO A 4 -55.13 -5.03 13.35
N HIS A 5 -54.20 -4.17 13.77
CA HIS A 5 -52.74 -4.31 13.60
C HIS A 5 -52.25 -4.70 12.18
N SER A 6 -51.88 -3.71 11.36
CA SER A 6 -50.85 -3.89 10.33
C SER A 6 -49.74 -2.85 10.52
N LYS A 7 -48.74 -3.20 11.33
CA LYS A 7 -47.46 -2.49 11.33
C LYS A 7 -46.78 -2.85 10.01
N SER A 8 -46.61 -1.88 9.10
CA SER A 8 -45.75 -2.07 7.93
C SER A 8 -44.35 -2.36 8.41
N ILE A 9 -43.95 -3.62 8.26
CA ILE A 9 -42.59 -4.10 8.47
C ILE A 9 -41.73 -3.44 7.39
N VAL A 10 -40.88 -2.51 7.79
CA VAL A 10 -39.79 -2.03 6.94
C VAL A 10 -38.88 -3.23 6.69
N SER A 11 -38.79 -3.67 5.43
CA SER A 11 -37.97 -4.79 5.00
C SER A 11 -36.49 -4.54 5.34
N PRO A 12 -35.83 -5.36 6.18
CA PRO A 12 -34.41 -5.24 6.44
C PRO A 12 -33.67 -5.95 5.31
N SER A 13 -33.63 -5.33 4.13
CA SER A 13 -32.88 -5.86 2.99
C SER A 13 -32.05 -4.76 2.36
N ARG A 14 -31.28 -4.07 3.20
CA ARG A 14 -30.11 -3.30 2.78
C ARG A 14 -28.91 -3.82 3.54
N LEU A 15 -28.56 -5.08 3.28
CA LEU A 15 -27.20 -5.53 3.48
C LEU A 15 -26.36 -4.80 2.44
N VAL A 16 -25.87 -3.63 2.84
CA VAL A 16 -24.71 -3.02 2.18
C VAL A 16 -23.60 -4.03 2.43
N ALA A 17 -23.33 -4.87 1.43
CA ALA A 17 -22.14 -5.69 1.42
C ALA A 17 -20.97 -4.70 1.36
N ALA A 18 -20.52 -4.25 2.53
CA ALA A 18 -19.26 -3.56 2.67
C ALA A 18 -18.22 -4.57 2.18
N THR A 19 -17.76 -4.36 0.95
CA THR A 19 -16.63 -5.06 0.37
C THR A 19 -15.44 -4.72 1.26
N PHE A 20 -15.20 -5.52 2.29
CA PHE A 20 -13.94 -5.49 3.02
C PHE A 20 -12.88 -6.00 2.04
N SER A 21 -12.30 -5.09 1.26
CA SER A 21 -11.01 -5.32 0.66
C SER A 21 -10.04 -5.58 1.81
N VAL A 22 -9.54 -6.81 1.94
CA VAL A 22 -8.40 -7.11 2.81
C VAL A 22 -7.25 -6.26 2.28
N GLN A 23 -7.03 -5.11 2.91
CA GLN A 23 -5.88 -4.28 2.61
C GLN A 23 -4.68 -5.01 3.20
N ARG A 24 -4.04 -5.87 2.40
CA ARG A 24 -2.75 -6.44 2.76
C ARG A 24 -1.82 -5.26 2.94
N TYR A 25 -1.49 -4.96 4.19
CA TYR A 25 -0.47 -3.99 4.50
C TYR A 25 0.87 -4.69 4.26
N THR A 26 1.30 -4.66 3.00
CA THR A 26 2.57 -5.25 2.57
C THR A 26 3.66 -4.21 2.85
N ILE A 27 4.46 -4.49 3.88
CA ILE A 27 5.57 -3.66 4.33
C ILE A 27 6.89 -4.30 3.94
N MET A 28 7.80 -3.48 3.43
CA MET A 28 9.15 -3.84 3.05
C MET A 28 10.14 -3.27 4.06
N TYR A 29 11.06 -4.10 4.55
CA TYR A 29 12.12 -3.62 5.43
C TYR A 29 13.10 -2.74 4.65
N GLY A 30 13.51 -1.62 5.23
CA GLY A 30 14.42 -0.64 4.62
C GLY A 30 15.79 -1.20 4.27
N ILE A 31 16.20 -2.32 4.88
CA ILE A 31 17.41 -3.04 4.48
C ILE A 31 17.36 -3.48 3.01
N ILE A 32 16.18 -3.84 2.50
CA ILE A 32 16.00 -4.27 1.11
C ILE A 32 16.20 -3.09 0.15
N HIS A 33 15.70 -1.90 0.51
CA HIS A 33 15.98 -0.67 -0.25
C HIS A 33 17.47 -0.29 -0.22
N THR A 34 18.14 -0.51 0.92
CA THR A 34 19.58 -0.25 1.07
C THR A 34 20.39 -1.17 0.17
N GLU A 35 20.08 -2.46 0.16
CA GLU A 35 20.76 -3.44 -0.71
C GLU A 35 20.45 -3.20 -2.19
N LEU A 36 19.22 -2.80 -2.55
CA LEU A 36 18.90 -2.40 -3.92
C LEU A 36 19.74 -1.20 -4.35
N LYS A 37 19.85 -0.15 -3.52
CA LYS A 37 20.70 1.00 -3.81
C LYS A 37 22.15 0.56 -4.01
N ASN A 38 22.70 -0.23 -3.09
CA ASN A 38 24.07 -0.74 -3.19
C ASN A 38 24.30 -1.51 -4.50
N TYR A 39 23.34 -2.37 -4.88
CA TYR A 39 23.38 -3.12 -6.12
C TYR A 39 23.40 -2.18 -7.34
N VAL A 40 22.46 -1.24 -7.42
CA VAL A 40 22.37 -0.30 -8.55
C VAL A 40 23.62 0.55 -8.65
N VAL A 41 24.11 1.11 -7.54
CA VAL A 41 25.36 1.90 -7.52
C VAL A 41 26.56 1.05 -7.95
N SER A 42 26.63 -0.22 -7.54
CA SER A 42 27.72 -1.11 -7.97
C SER A 42 27.73 -1.40 -9.48
N LYS A 43 26.56 -1.28 -10.15
CA LYS A 43 26.41 -1.60 -11.58
C LYS A 43 26.40 -0.38 -12.48
N LEU A 44 25.79 0.71 -12.02
CA LEU A 44 25.45 1.89 -12.82
C LEU A 44 25.98 3.19 -12.21
N GLY A 45 26.64 3.12 -11.05
CA GLY A 45 27.09 4.28 -10.29
C GLY A 45 25.95 5.07 -9.65
N GLU A 46 26.31 6.15 -8.95
CA GLU A 46 25.37 7.04 -8.26
C GLU A 46 24.37 7.70 -9.23
N ALA A 47 24.79 7.98 -10.47
CA ALA A 47 23.92 8.54 -11.51
C ALA A 47 22.81 7.55 -11.93
N GLY A 48 23.12 6.25 -11.97
CA GLY A 48 22.13 5.22 -12.25
C GLY A 48 21.07 5.11 -11.15
N TRP A 49 21.50 5.18 -9.88
CA TRP A 49 20.57 5.24 -8.76
C TRP A 49 19.68 6.49 -8.81
N ALA A 50 20.27 7.67 -9.05
CA ALA A 50 19.53 8.93 -9.16
C ALA A 50 18.47 8.88 -10.26
N SER A 51 18.79 8.29 -11.42
CA SER A 51 17.85 8.16 -12.54
C SER A 51 16.70 7.20 -12.20
N LEU A 52 17.01 6.07 -11.58
CA LEU A 52 16.02 5.06 -11.18
C LEU A 52 15.01 5.63 -10.16
N VAL A 53 15.48 6.33 -9.13
CA VAL A 53 14.56 6.96 -8.16
C VAL A 53 13.78 8.14 -8.74
N ALA A 54 14.31 8.83 -9.74
CA ALA A 54 13.60 9.88 -10.47
C ALA A 54 12.43 9.31 -11.28
N GLU A 55 12.67 8.24 -12.04
CA GLU A 55 11.63 7.55 -12.80
C GLU A 55 10.54 6.97 -11.88
N ALA A 56 10.91 6.51 -10.68
CA ALA A 56 9.99 6.01 -9.67
C ALA A 56 9.24 7.11 -8.89
N GLY A 57 9.63 8.38 -9.00
CA GLY A 57 9.08 9.49 -8.21
C GLY A 57 9.49 9.48 -6.73
N LEU A 58 10.65 8.92 -6.40
CA LEU A 58 11.17 8.69 -5.05
C LEU A 58 12.42 9.52 -4.71
N GLU A 59 12.74 10.55 -5.50
CA GLU A 59 13.99 11.34 -5.40
C GLU A 59 14.32 11.91 -4.02
N SER A 60 13.29 12.24 -3.23
CA SER A 60 13.43 12.85 -1.90
C SER A 60 13.43 11.84 -0.75
N LYS A 61 13.37 10.54 -1.06
CA LYS A 61 13.28 9.47 -0.06
C LYS A 61 14.66 8.98 0.35
N ALA A 62 14.89 8.96 1.66
CA ALA A 62 16.00 8.23 2.27
C ALA A 62 15.44 6.96 2.93
N TYR A 63 16.12 5.84 2.73
CA TYR A 63 15.75 4.54 3.29
C TYR A 63 16.72 4.15 4.40
N PHE A 64 16.19 3.85 5.58
CA PHE A 64 16.96 3.42 6.74
C PHE A 64 16.75 1.91 6.98
N PRO A 65 17.82 1.12 7.19
CA PRO A 65 17.73 -0.34 7.33
C PRO A 65 16.76 -0.84 8.41
N SER A 66 16.60 -0.07 9.49
CA SER A 66 15.76 -0.40 10.64
C SER A 66 14.29 -0.02 10.49
N GLU A 67 13.92 0.68 9.42
CA GLU A 67 12.55 1.15 9.17
C GLU A 67 11.80 0.22 8.21
N THR A 68 10.50 0.49 8.03
CA THR A 68 9.64 -0.23 7.08
C THR A 68 8.93 0.76 6.16
N TYR A 69 8.81 0.39 4.90
CA TYR A 69 8.22 1.21 3.84
C TYR A 69 7.15 0.42 3.08
N PRO A 70 6.25 1.07 2.34
CA PRO A 70 5.26 0.37 1.54
C PRO A 70 5.89 -0.42 0.38
N ASP A 71 5.41 -1.65 0.14
CA ASP A 71 5.90 -2.49 -0.97
C ASP A 71 5.74 -1.85 -2.36
N GLU A 72 4.84 -0.88 -2.54
CA GLU A 72 4.74 -0.15 -3.81
C GLU A 72 6.02 0.63 -4.15
N GLU A 73 6.77 1.10 -3.16
CA GLU A 73 7.97 1.89 -3.40
C GLU A 73 9.08 1.04 -4.03
N ILE A 74 9.30 -0.18 -3.53
CA ILE A 74 10.31 -1.09 -4.10
C ILE A 74 9.88 -1.63 -5.47
N ARG A 75 8.58 -1.69 -5.76
CA ARG A 75 8.04 -2.11 -7.06
C ARG A 75 8.11 -1.02 -8.13
N ALA A 76 8.23 0.24 -7.73
CA ALA A 76 8.35 1.38 -8.63
C ALA A 76 9.79 1.55 -9.14
N CYS A 77 10.77 1.08 -8.36
CA CYS A 77 12.18 0.97 -8.72
C CYS A 77 12.44 -0.17 -9.72
#